data_AF-A0A813FT47-F1
#
_entry.id   AF-A0A813FT47-F1
#
_cell.length_a   1.000
_cell.length_b   1.000
_cell.length_c   1.000
_cell.angle_alpha   90.00
_cell.angle_beta   90.00
_cell.angle_gamma   90.00
#
_symmetry.space_group_name_H-M   'P 1'
#
loop_
_entity.id
_entity.type
_entity.pdbx_description
1 polymer ?
#
loop_
_entity_poly.entity_id
_entity_poly.type
_entity_poly.pdbx_seq_one_letter_code
_entity_poly.pdbx_strand_id
1 'polypeptide(L)'
;MASAHATRSNGCKQEAASAASSEWQEKNAPALQKLLLKGQLCDLYLLAGARRERVSASRLLLAACSDALAERLLDAKAPRAGELGVVATLQLPEVSPAAARALVAYSCGAAHPWRDCDAAEAEMVQELLVRGAEPEHPKEAAEHPKDGHGGEETGIQAQPQSSFAAAAMASALPLCVLAVSLLAYYPVTTFNLLAGGAFMDDVMIQKNQVVVDTVLDWGRLWRTDYWGLEMFDPNTWTHKSFRPFTVLTFRWNYLLHGMNSCGFYFANALMHAACSFQLAFFGRRVLGLPWLWSGLLASLFAVHPVHTESICYIVGRADILCAQVLFVAAEVYLPCSAASCGKFSDEWRAWLRLLLACALIIFAGLCKETGFTFFGLLVIWEVLSITRTRGLAPCAARWLRVIALLIIGAAACAIRVWYTVGTQIARMDPYSNPIAASDDVWVQIMSYALVHGMYIKLLVWPLFLCYDYSMDAVPLVESLSDVRLLLPVASYLAMALAIYAAALQLRLARSVSRRMSAEATVLGLAVFVLSFLPMTNILFPIGTLVGERLLYIPSIGFLI
;
A
#
# COMPACT_ATOMS: atom_id res chain seq x y z
N MET A 1 55.40 -23.90 -17.40
CA MET A 1 54.98 -23.70 -18.80
C MET A 1 53.47 -23.91 -19.01
N ALA A 2 52.60 -23.44 -18.10
CA ALA A 2 51.14 -23.63 -18.23
C ALA A 2 50.30 -22.37 -17.94
N SER A 3 50.89 -21.17 -17.92
CA SER A 3 50.13 -19.90 -17.82
C SER A 3 50.26 -19.01 -19.06
N ALA A 4 50.92 -19.45 -20.12
CA ALA A 4 51.06 -18.71 -21.38
C ALA A 4 50.06 -19.14 -22.47
N HIS A 5 49.30 -20.22 -22.26
CA HIS A 5 48.34 -20.74 -23.25
C HIS A 5 46.90 -20.24 -23.05
N ALA A 6 46.52 -19.78 -21.84
CA ALA A 6 45.16 -19.28 -21.58
C ALA A 6 44.93 -17.83 -22.05
N THR A 7 45.98 -17.01 -22.15
CA THR A 7 45.90 -15.64 -22.67
C THR A 7 45.81 -15.57 -24.19
N ARG A 8 46.28 -16.61 -24.92
CA ARG A 8 46.13 -16.68 -26.39
C ARG A 8 44.74 -17.12 -26.87
N SER A 9 43.98 -17.91 -26.09
CA SER A 9 42.64 -18.36 -26.53
C SER A 9 41.56 -17.29 -26.36
N ASN A 10 41.68 -16.40 -25.36
CA ASN A 10 40.80 -15.24 -25.20
C ASN A 10 41.09 -14.16 -26.24
N GLY A 11 42.38 -13.93 -26.56
CA GLY A 11 42.77 -13.02 -27.64
C GLY A 11 42.22 -13.45 -29.01
N CYS A 12 42.33 -14.74 -29.34
CA CYS A 12 41.84 -15.28 -30.61
C CYS A 12 40.29 -15.25 -30.71
N LYS A 13 39.58 -15.39 -29.59
CA LYS A 13 38.11 -15.23 -29.55
C LYS A 13 37.67 -13.77 -29.66
N GLN A 14 38.40 -12.83 -29.05
CA GLN A 14 38.13 -11.40 -29.19
C GLN A 14 38.48 -10.89 -30.60
N GLU A 15 39.58 -11.36 -31.18
CA GLU A 15 39.93 -11.03 -32.58
C GLU A 15 38.89 -11.58 -33.56
N ALA A 16 38.43 -12.83 -33.37
CA ALA A 16 37.38 -13.41 -34.21
C ALA A 16 36.00 -12.74 -34.03
N ALA A 17 35.66 -12.31 -32.80
CA ALA A 17 34.44 -11.56 -32.53
C ALA A 17 34.49 -10.15 -33.16
N SER A 18 35.61 -9.46 -33.05
CA SER A 18 35.79 -8.13 -33.66
C SER A 18 35.85 -8.19 -35.20
N ALA A 19 36.42 -9.27 -35.75
CA ALA A 19 36.41 -9.50 -37.20
C ALA A 19 34.98 -9.74 -37.69
N ALA A 20 34.20 -10.58 -36.99
CA ALA A 20 32.81 -10.86 -37.31
C ALA A 20 31.88 -9.64 -37.13
N SER A 21 32.14 -8.77 -36.15
CA SER A 21 31.41 -7.51 -35.99
C SER A 21 31.72 -6.53 -37.12
N SER A 22 32.99 -6.41 -37.53
CA SER A 22 33.38 -5.53 -38.64
C SER A 22 32.79 -5.98 -39.97
N GLU A 23 32.77 -7.29 -40.25
CA GLU A 23 32.20 -7.86 -41.48
C GLU A 23 30.67 -7.71 -41.51
N TRP A 24 30.01 -7.85 -40.36
CA TRP A 24 28.57 -7.59 -40.25
C TRP A 24 28.23 -6.11 -40.49
N GLN A 25 29.03 -5.19 -39.93
CA GLN A 25 28.84 -3.76 -40.11
C GLN A 25 29.05 -3.35 -41.58
N GLU A 26 30.14 -3.78 -42.23
CA GLU A 26 30.39 -3.47 -43.65
C GLU A 26 29.25 -3.95 -44.56
N LYS A 27 28.66 -5.11 -44.25
CA LYS A 27 27.60 -5.70 -45.07
C LYS A 27 26.22 -5.07 -44.85
N ASN A 28 25.88 -4.66 -43.63
CA ASN A 28 24.53 -4.23 -43.29
C ASN A 28 24.38 -2.71 -43.12
N ALA A 29 25.45 -1.98 -42.81
CA ALA A 29 25.43 -0.52 -42.66
C ALA A 29 24.96 0.21 -43.94
N PRO A 30 25.36 -0.17 -45.17
CA PRO A 30 24.90 0.53 -46.38
C PRO A 30 23.38 0.41 -46.61
N ALA A 31 22.81 -0.76 -46.27
CA ALA A 31 21.37 -1.00 -46.43
C ALA A 31 20.56 -0.22 -45.37
N LEU A 32 21.01 -0.24 -44.11
CA LEU A 32 20.42 0.54 -43.02
C LEU A 32 20.50 2.05 -43.33
N GLN A 33 21.66 2.53 -43.77
CA GLN A 33 21.87 3.93 -44.14
C GLN A 33 20.98 4.36 -45.31
N LYS A 34 20.79 3.51 -46.32
CA LYS A 34 19.90 3.79 -47.46
C LYS A 34 18.42 3.84 -47.05
N LEU A 35 18.00 3.05 -46.05
CA LEU A 35 16.65 3.09 -45.50
C LEU A 35 16.41 4.33 -44.63
N LEU A 36 17.41 4.71 -43.82
CA LEU A 36 17.44 5.97 -43.06
C LEU A 36 17.34 7.19 -43.97
N LEU A 37 18.15 7.26 -45.02
CA LEU A 37 18.14 8.37 -45.99
C LEU A 37 16.83 8.47 -46.77
N LYS A 38 16.03 7.40 -46.81
CA LYS A 38 14.70 7.39 -47.43
C LYS A 38 13.57 7.67 -46.45
N GLY A 39 13.86 8.02 -45.19
CA GLY A 39 12.85 8.22 -44.15
C GLY A 39 12.09 6.93 -43.79
N GLN A 40 12.68 5.76 -43.97
CA GLN A 40 12.04 4.47 -43.68
C GLN A 40 12.79 3.78 -42.54
N LEU A 41 12.40 3.99 -41.27
CA LEU A 41 12.88 3.14 -40.17
C LEU A 41 11.92 1.96 -40.01
N CYS A 42 12.43 0.74 -40.09
CA CYS A 42 11.62 -0.47 -39.93
C CYS A 42 11.94 -1.13 -38.59
N ASP A 43 10.93 -1.60 -37.87
CA ASP A 43 11.17 -2.64 -36.86
C ASP A 43 11.58 -3.92 -37.59
N LEU A 44 12.82 -4.35 -37.37
CA LEU A 44 13.34 -5.58 -37.94
C LEU A 44 13.09 -6.71 -36.95
N TYR A 45 12.44 -7.76 -37.42
CA TYR A 45 12.26 -8.99 -36.65
C TYR A 45 13.38 -9.95 -37.00
N LEU A 46 14.12 -10.40 -35.99
CA LEU A 46 15.07 -11.49 -36.15
C LEU A 46 14.27 -12.78 -36.33
N LEU A 47 14.42 -13.42 -37.49
CA LEU A 47 13.90 -14.75 -37.74
C LEU A 47 14.96 -15.77 -37.30
N ALA A 48 15.02 -16.06 -36.00
CA ALA A 48 15.85 -17.15 -35.48
C ALA A 48 14.98 -18.40 -35.31
N GLY A 49 14.75 -19.13 -36.41
CA GLY A 49 13.82 -20.26 -36.42
C GLY A 49 12.37 -19.84 -36.13
N ALA A 50 11.66 -20.57 -35.26
CA ALA A 50 10.22 -20.38 -35.02
C ALA A 50 9.85 -19.18 -34.12
N ARG A 51 10.82 -18.42 -33.59
CA ARG A 51 10.57 -17.23 -32.75
C ARG A 51 10.97 -15.96 -33.50
N ARG A 52 10.05 -15.00 -33.53
CA ARG A 52 10.28 -13.64 -34.03
C ARG A 52 10.62 -12.75 -32.84
N GLU A 53 11.83 -12.23 -32.80
CA GLU A 53 12.26 -11.28 -31.77
C GLU A 53 12.38 -9.89 -32.39
N ARG A 54 11.63 -8.91 -31.85
CA ARG A 54 11.60 -7.53 -32.36
C ARG A 54 12.83 -6.79 -31.85
N VAL A 55 13.66 -6.28 -32.76
CA VAL A 55 14.79 -5.41 -32.41
C VAL A 55 14.45 -4.00 -32.88
N SER A 56 14.42 -3.05 -31.95
CA SER A 56 14.11 -1.66 -32.28
C SER A 56 15.16 -1.09 -33.23
N ALA A 57 14.70 -0.31 -34.20
CA ALA A 57 15.57 0.29 -35.21
C ALA A 57 16.70 1.17 -34.60
N SER A 58 16.46 1.76 -33.42
CA SER A 58 17.44 2.47 -32.61
C SER A 58 18.61 1.60 -32.11
N ARG A 59 18.36 0.33 -31.77
CA ARG A 59 19.42 -0.62 -31.34
C ARG A 59 20.29 -1.10 -32.49
N LEU A 60 19.71 -1.23 -33.69
CA LEU A 60 20.44 -1.60 -34.91
C LEU A 60 21.31 -0.47 -35.44
N LEU A 61 20.82 0.77 -35.34
CA LEU A 61 21.59 2.00 -35.58
C LEU A 61 22.79 2.12 -34.65
N LEU A 62 22.59 1.85 -33.37
CA LEU A 62 23.64 1.82 -32.35
C LEU A 62 24.71 0.74 -32.61
N ALA A 63 24.28 -0.44 -33.06
CA ALA A 63 25.18 -1.55 -33.39
C ALA A 63 26.05 -1.27 -34.62
N ALA A 64 25.51 -0.54 -35.59
CA ALA A 64 26.25 -0.11 -36.79
C ALA A 64 27.34 0.93 -36.48
N CYS A 65 27.34 1.54 -35.29
CA CYS A 65 28.27 2.58 -34.88
C CYS A 65 29.14 2.21 -33.66
N SER A 66 29.02 0.99 -33.12
CA SER A 66 29.76 0.54 -31.94
C SER A 66 30.04 -0.97 -31.98
N ASP A 67 31.32 -1.34 -32.01
CA ASP A 67 31.79 -2.73 -32.06
C ASP A 67 31.36 -3.54 -30.84
N ALA A 68 31.43 -2.93 -29.65
CA ALA A 68 31.06 -3.58 -28.39
C ALA A 68 29.56 -3.92 -28.30
N LEU A 69 28.69 -3.13 -28.96
CA LEU A 69 27.26 -3.40 -28.99
C LEU A 69 26.88 -4.38 -30.12
N ALA A 70 27.59 -4.31 -31.24
CA ALA A 70 27.49 -5.30 -32.32
C ALA A 70 27.85 -6.71 -31.81
N GLU A 71 28.94 -6.85 -31.04
CA GLU A 71 29.33 -8.11 -30.40
C GLU A 71 28.26 -8.66 -29.45
N ARG A 72 27.65 -7.80 -28.61
CA ARG A 72 26.56 -8.20 -27.70
C ARG A 72 25.29 -8.67 -28.42
N LEU A 73 25.00 -8.11 -29.60
CA LEU A 73 23.88 -8.54 -30.42
C LEU A 73 24.18 -9.84 -31.18
N LEU A 74 25.43 -10.04 -31.60
CA LEU A 74 25.91 -11.30 -32.19
C LEU A 74 25.87 -12.45 -31.16
N ASP A 75 26.28 -12.18 -29.92
CA ASP A 75 26.19 -13.13 -28.80
C ASP A 75 24.74 -13.47 -28.39
N ALA A 76 23.80 -12.55 -28.63
CA ALA A 76 22.37 -12.73 -28.30
C ALA A 76 21.60 -13.64 -29.29
N LYS A 77 22.29 -14.44 -30.12
CA LYS A 77 21.73 -15.29 -31.21
C LYS A 77 21.16 -14.48 -32.39
N ALA A 78 22.00 -13.68 -33.05
CA ALA A 78 21.68 -13.12 -34.37
C ALA A 78 21.71 -14.22 -35.48
N PRO A 79 20.86 -14.12 -36.52
CA PRO A 79 20.81 -15.08 -37.62
C PRO A 79 22.00 -14.91 -38.58
N ARG A 80 22.32 -15.98 -39.32
CA ARG A 80 23.29 -15.92 -40.42
C ARG A 80 22.73 -15.06 -41.55
N ALA A 81 23.63 -14.38 -42.27
CA ALA A 81 23.29 -13.42 -43.33
C ALA A 81 22.32 -14.02 -44.37
N GLY A 82 21.06 -13.57 -44.34
CA GLY A 82 19.98 -14.02 -45.24
C GLY A 82 18.57 -13.98 -44.64
N GLU A 83 18.42 -13.93 -43.31
CA GLU A 83 17.14 -14.10 -42.61
C GLU A 83 16.58 -12.80 -41.97
N LEU A 84 17.00 -11.62 -42.45
CA LEU A 84 16.40 -10.34 -42.02
C LEU A 84 15.20 -10.00 -42.92
N GLY A 85 13.99 -10.19 -42.38
CA GLY A 85 12.74 -9.81 -43.05
C GLY A 85 12.22 -8.46 -42.54
N VAL A 86 11.88 -7.55 -43.46
CA VAL A 86 11.18 -6.30 -43.14
C VAL A 86 9.69 -6.63 -42.99
N VAL A 87 9.15 -6.49 -41.77
CA VAL A 87 7.73 -6.83 -41.49
C VAL A 87 6.86 -5.57 -41.36
N ALA A 88 7.43 -4.43 -40.98
CA ALA A 88 6.72 -3.16 -40.89
C ALA A 88 7.67 -1.99 -41.19
N THR A 89 7.24 -1.11 -42.09
CA THR A 89 7.96 0.12 -42.47
C THR A 89 7.33 1.28 -41.72
N LEU A 90 8.05 1.89 -40.77
CA LEU A 90 7.65 3.18 -40.21
C LEU A 90 8.10 4.25 -41.22
N GLN A 91 7.14 4.92 -41.86
CA GLN A 91 7.46 6.11 -42.66
C GLN A 91 7.71 7.26 -41.70
N LEU A 92 8.94 7.73 -41.67
CA LEU A 92 9.36 8.93 -40.99
C LEU A 92 9.49 10.06 -42.01
N PRO A 93 9.28 11.32 -41.59
CA PRO A 93 9.62 12.47 -42.42
C PRO A 93 11.10 12.43 -42.83
N GLU A 94 11.45 13.03 -43.98
CA GLU A 94 12.83 13.08 -44.46
C GLU A 94 13.75 13.67 -43.38
N VAL A 95 14.64 12.82 -42.84
CA VAL A 95 15.52 13.20 -41.74
C VAL A 95 16.79 13.80 -42.34
N SER A 96 17.17 15.00 -41.90
CA SER A 96 18.41 15.62 -42.34
C SER A 96 19.65 14.80 -41.90
N PRO A 97 20.79 14.90 -42.60
CA PRO A 97 22.03 14.22 -42.20
C PRO A 97 22.52 14.59 -40.79
N ALA A 98 22.22 15.81 -40.33
CA ALA A 98 22.56 16.27 -38.98
C ALA A 98 21.66 15.63 -37.92
N ALA A 99 20.34 15.59 -38.14
CA ALA A 99 19.38 14.90 -37.28
C ALA A 99 19.69 13.40 -37.15
N ALA A 100 20.09 12.74 -38.24
CA ALA A 100 20.51 11.34 -38.23
C ALA A 100 21.77 11.12 -37.37
N ARG A 101 22.78 12.01 -37.47
CA ARG A 101 23.99 11.97 -36.64
C ARG A 101 23.68 12.19 -35.16
N ALA A 102 22.75 13.08 -34.85
CA ALA A 102 22.37 13.37 -33.47
C ALA A 102 21.59 12.22 -32.81
N LEU A 103 20.73 11.52 -33.55
CA LEU A 103 20.07 10.29 -33.10
C LEU A 103 21.08 9.21 -32.72
N VAL A 104 22.13 9.04 -33.53
CA VAL A 104 23.23 8.11 -33.26
C VAL A 104 24.03 8.56 -32.04
N ALA A 105 24.42 9.84 -31.96
CA ALA A 105 25.20 10.38 -30.85
C ALA A 105 24.45 10.29 -29.50
N TYR A 106 23.13 10.56 -29.50
CA TYR A 106 22.28 10.47 -28.31
C TYR A 106 22.20 9.02 -27.83
N SER A 107 22.00 8.10 -28.77
CA SER A 107 21.89 6.68 -28.47
C SER A 107 23.21 6.08 -27.96
N CYS A 108 24.36 6.64 -28.38
CA CYS A 108 25.70 6.28 -27.90
C CYS A 108 26.10 6.97 -26.59
N GLY A 109 25.21 7.77 -25.98
CA GLY A 109 25.47 8.46 -24.71
C GLY A 109 26.45 9.63 -24.82
N ALA A 110 26.59 10.25 -25.99
CA ALA A 110 27.41 11.45 -26.15
C ALA A 110 26.86 12.60 -25.31
N ALA A 111 27.74 13.37 -24.68
CA ALA A 111 27.35 14.48 -23.79
C ALA A 111 26.61 15.62 -24.52
N HIS A 112 26.89 15.82 -25.81
CA HIS A 112 26.27 16.86 -26.64
C HIS A 112 25.86 16.29 -28.01
N PRO A 113 24.81 15.46 -28.06
CA PRO A 113 24.45 14.76 -29.29
C PRO A 113 23.83 15.68 -30.34
N TRP A 114 23.32 16.84 -29.91
CA TRP A 114 22.63 17.83 -30.75
C TRP A 114 23.55 18.92 -31.30
N ARG A 115 24.87 18.80 -31.10
CA ARG A 115 25.83 19.89 -31.35
C ARG A 115 25.79 20.44 -32.78
N ASP A 116 25.45 19.59 -33.74
CA ASP A 116 25.44 19.92 -35.16
C ASP A 116 24.00 19.99 -35.73
N CYS A 117 22.97 19.96 -34.89
CA CYS A 117 21.58 20.12 -35.29
C CYS A 117 21.13 21.57 -35.16
N ASP A 118 20.34 22.03 -36.13
CA ASP A 118 19.50 23.21 -35.92
C ASP A 118 18.28 22.86 -35.03
N ALA A 119 17.52 23.88 -34.63
CA ALA A 119 16.41 23.70 -33.70
C ALA A 119 15.28 22.82 -34.26
N ALA A 120 15.02 22.90 -35.57
CA ALA A 120 13.99 22.10 -36.23
C ALA A 120 14.43 20.63 -36.36
N GLU A 121 15.71 20.42 -36.66
CA GLU A 121 16.33 19.09 -36.70
C GLU A 121 16.32 18.42 -35.31
N ALA A 122 16.61 19.15 -34.24
CA ALA A 122 16.59 18.62 -32.88
C ALA A 122 15.17 18.26 -32.39
N GLU A 123 14.18 19.09 -32.72
CA GLU A 123 12.76 18.86 -32.41
C GLU A 123 12.23 17.63 -33.15
N MET A 124 12.53 17.51 -34.45
CA MET A 124 12.21 16.32 -35.24
C MET A 124 12.83 15.06 -34.63
N VAL A 125 14.09 15.10 -34.20
CA VAL A 125 14.72 13.93 -33.56
C VAL A 125 14.06 13.57 -32.22
N GLN A 126 13.69 14.56 -31.41
CA GLN A 126 12.96 14.32 -30.16
C GLN A 126 11.58 13.71 -30.42
N GLU A 127 10.85 14.20 -31.42
CA GLU A 127 9.55 13.65 -31.80
C GLU A 127 9.67 12.20 -32.28
N LEU A 128 10.73 11.87 -33.03
CA LEU A 128 11.05 10.50 -33.47
C LEU A 128 11.36 9.56 -32.29
N LEU A 129 12.07 10.05 -31.26
CA LEU A 129 12.37 9.28 -30.05
C LEU A 129 11.13 9.04 -29.18
N VAL A 130 10.19 9.98 -29.16
CA VAL A 130 8.92 9.87 -28.43
C VAL A 130 7.93 8.96 -29.17
N ARG A 131 7.75 9.14 -30.50
CA ARG A 131 6.86 8.29 -31.31
C ARG A 131 7.33 6.84 -31.40
N GLY A 132 8.64 6.59 -31.39
CA GLY A 132 9.19 5.23 -31.34
C GLY A 132 8.91 4.46 -30.03
N ALA A 133 8.40 5.13 -29.00
CA ALA A 133 8.07 4.53 -27.70
C ALA A 133 6.60 4.11 -27.56
N GLU A 134 5.70 4.50 -28.47
CA GLU A 134 4.29 4.15 -28.43
C GLU A 134 3.90 3.14 -29.53
N PRO A 135 3.15 2.06 -29.21
CA PRO A 135 2.60 1.17 -30.23
C PRO A 135 1.32 1.80 -30.82
N GLU A 136 1.41 2.41 -32.00
CA GLU A 136 0.20 2.80 -32.74
C GLU A 136 -0.43 1.58 -33.44
N HIS A 137 -1.65 1.24 -33.03
CA HIS A 137 -2.60 0.50 -33.86
C HIS A 137 -3.18 1.46 -34.92
N PRO A 138 -3.28 1.07 -36.20
CA PRO A 138 -3.67 2.00 -37.26
C PRO A 138 -5.14 2.40 -37.12
N LYS A 139 -5.39 3.71 -37.08
CA LYS A 139 -6.71 4.31 -37.32
C LYS A 139 -6.63 5.23 -38.53
N GLU A 140 -7.65 5.08 -39.37
CA GLU A 140 -7.80 5.70 -40.68
C GLU A 140 -7.94 7.23 -40.64
N ALA A 141 -7.60 7.80 -41.78
CA ALA A 141 -7.43 9.20 -42.12
C ALA A 141 -8.59 10.14 -41.82
N ALA A 142 -8.26 11.40 -41.47
CA ALA A 142 -9.06 12.56 -41.81
C ALA A 142 -8.19 13.83 -41.94
N GLU A 143 -8.25 14.34 -43.16
CA GLU A 143 -7.78 15.58 -43.80
C GLU A 143 -7.72 16.90 -42.99
N HIS A 144 -6.59 17.59 -43.20
CA HIS A 144 -6.45 19.02 -43.56
C HIS A 144 -6.66 20.17 -42.53
N PRO A 145 -6.04 21.35 -42.79
CA PRO A 145 -4.98 21.82 -41.91
C PRO A 145 -5.07 23.31 -41.53
N LYS A 146 -3.99 23.79 -40.90
CA LYS A 146 -3.40 25.13 -41.06
C LYS A 146 -4.02 26.30 -40.30
N ASP A 147 -3.20 26.85 -39.40
CA ASP A 147 -2.58 28.19 -39.49
C ASP A 147 -2.60 28.92 -38.14
N GLY A 148 -1.51 29.65 -37.87
CA GLY A 148 -1.62 30.90 -37.11
C GLY A 148 -0.63 31.07 -35.96
N HIS A 149 0.50 31.69 -36.30
CA HIS A 149 1.40 32.48 -35.46
C HIS A 149 0.84 33.07 -34.15
N GLY A 150 1.68 33.12 -33.12
CA GLY A 150 1.57 34.09 -32.03
C GLY A 150 2.45 33.71 -30.84
N GLY A 151 3.59 34.37 -30.69
CA GLY A 151 4.70 33.95 -29.83
C GLY A 151 4.45 33.90 -28.32
N GLU A 152 5.24 33.07 -27.65
CA GLU A 152 5.61 33.24 -26.26
C GLU A 152 7.03 33.85 -26.19
N GLU A 153 7.08 35.10 -25.76
CA GLU A 153 8.27 35.64 -25.10
C GLU A 153 8.44 34.93 -23.76
N THR A 154 9.57 34.22 -23.66
CA THR A 154 10.49 34.20 -22.51
C THR A 154 9.92 33.83 -21.13
N GLY A 155 10.30 32.65 -20.66
CA GLY A 155 10.15 32.27 -19.26
C GLY A 155 10.93 31.01 -18.92
N ILE A 156 12.26 31.14 -18.86
CA ILE A 156 13.24 30.18 -18.32
C ILE A 156 12.66 29.38 -17.15
N GLN A 157 12.66 28.04 -17.20
CA GLN A 157 12.80 27.24 -15.98
C GLN A 157 13.41 25.86 -16.23
N ALA A 158 14.35 25.55 -15.34
CA ALA A 158 15.39 24.53 -15.42
C ALA A 158 14.90 23.07 -15.41
N GLN A 159 15.69 22.18 -16.03
CA GLN A 159 15.62 20.72 -15.88
C GLN A 159 15.71 20.30 -14.40
N PRO A 160 14.94 19.32 -13.92
CA PRO A 160 14.98 18.96 -12.50
C PRO A 160 16.00 17.85 -12.23
N GLN A 161 16.96 18.14 -11.34
CA GLN A 161 17.82 17.21 -10.60
C GLN A 161 17.05 16.23 -9.69
N SER A 162 15.74 16.04 -9.92
CA SER A 162 14.79 15.42 -8.99
C SER A 162 14.78 13.89 -9.02
N SER A 163 15.27 13.23 -10.07
CA SER A 163 15.09 11.77 -10.23
C SER A 163 15.98 10.94 -9.30
N PHE A 164 17.23 11.36 -9.07
CA PHE A 164 18.15 10.63 -8.20
C PHE A 164 17.86 10.87 -6.71
N ALA A 165 17.56 12.12 -6.33
CA ALA A 165 17.16 12.47 -4.97
C ALA A 165 15.84 11.78 -4.57
N ALA A 166 14.87 11.66 -5.48
CA ALA A 166 13.63 10.95 -5.23
C ALA A 166 13.85 9.44 -5.01
N ALA A 167 14.77 8.82 -5.75
CA ALA A 167 15.11 7.41 -5.58
C ALA A 167 15.85 7.15 -4.26
N ALA A 168 16.77 8.04 -3.87
CA ALA A 168 17.49 7.97 -2.59
C ALA A 168 16.59 8.26 -1.38
N MET A 169 15.66 9.22 -1.48
CA MET A 169 14.65 9.45 -0.43
C MET A 169 13.71 8.25 -0.31
N ALA A 170 13.30 7.63 -1.42
CA ALA A 170 12.44 6.45 -1.39
C ALA A 170 13.09 5.23 -0.71
N SER A 171 14.43 5.09 -0.76
CA SER A 171 15.16 4.01 -0.08
C SER A 171 15.52 4.33 1.37
N ALA A 172 15.75 5.60 1.72
CA ALA A 172 16.11 6.01 3.08
C ALA A 172 14.89 6.17 4.01
N LEU A 173 13.75 6.59 3.47
CA LEU A 173 12.53 6.89 4.24
C LEU A 173 12.01 5.71 5.08
N PRO A 174 12.00 4.45 4.58
CA PRO A 174 11.73 3.27 5.40
C PRO A 174 12.58 3.15 6.68
N LEU A 175 13.89 3.39 6.54
CA LEU A 175 14.85 3.27 7.63
C LEU A 175 14.68 4.41 8.62
N CYS A 176 14.36 5.62 8.13
CA CYS A 176 14.02 6.76 8.98
C CYS A 176 12.76 6.51 9.79
N VAL A 177 11.68 5.99 9.17
CA VAL A 177 10.44 5.64 9.89
C VAL A 177 10.72 4.59 10.97
N LEU A 178 11.46 3.53 10.63
CA LEU A 178 11.84 2.49 11.58
C LEU A 178 12.64 3.05 12.76
N ALA A 179 13.66 3.87 12.48
CA ALA A 179 14.50 4.47 13.52
C ALA A 179 13.67 5.40 14.42
N VAL A 180 12.82 6.23 13.82
CA VAL A 180 11.94 7.16 14.55
C VAL A 180 10.95 6.39 15.44
N SER A 181 10.29 5.34 14.94
CA SER A 181 9.42 4.48 15.75
C SER A 181 10.18 3.90 16.96
N LEU A 182 11.34 3.28 16.73
CA LEU A 182 12.07 2.61 17.80
C LEU A 182 12.62 3.61 18.83
N LEU A 183 13.10 4.78 18.39
CA LEU A 183 13.59 5.82 19.28
C LEU A 183 12.45 6.43 20.12
N ALA A 184 11.25 6.60 19.55
CA ALA A 184 10.11 7.16 20.26
C ALA A 184 9.68 6.29 21.47
N TYR A 185 9.80 4.96 21.37
CA TYR A 185 9.40 4.03 22.45
C TYR A 185 10.59 3.46 23.25
N TYR A 186 11.82 3.83 22.92
CA TYR A 186 13.02 3.43 23.67
C TYR A 186 13.00 3.83 25.16
N PRO A 187 12.46 5.00 25.56
CA PRO A 187 12.34 5.32 26.98
C PRO A 187 11.46 4.33 27.75
N VAL A 188 10.45 3.75 27.10
CA VAL A 188 9.54 2.78 27.72
C VAL A 188 10.21 1.42 27.91
N THR A 189 11.01 0.98 26.95
CA THR A 189 11.80 -0.26 27.13
C THR A 189 12.77 -0.09 28.29
N THR A 190 13.40 1.09 28.40
CA THR A 190 14.31 1.42 29.51
C THR A 190 13.56 1.49 30.85
N PHE A 191 12.39 2.13 30.90
CA PHE A 191 11.57 2.20 32.10
C PHE A 191 11.14 0.82 32.59
N ASN A 192 10.66 -0.06 31.69
CA ASN A 192 10.26 -1.41 32.07
C ASN A 192 11.45 -2.30 32.46
N LEU A 193 12.61 -2.12 31.81
CA LEU A 193 13.84 -2.81 32.16
C LEU A 193 14.34 -2.43 33.57
N LEU A 194 14.07 -1.18 33.99
CA LEU A 194 14.40 -0.67 35.32
C LEU A 194 13.31 -0.96 36.37
N ALA A 195 12.04 -0.93 36.00
CA ALA A 195 10.88 -1.10 36.90
C ALA A 195 10.44 -2.56 37.08
N GLY A 196 10.90 -3.49 36.23
CA GLY A 196 10.83 -4.92 36.46
C GLY A 196 9.43 -5.54 36.52
N GLY A 197 8.48 -5.06 35.72
CA GLY A 197 7.08 -5.52 35.81
C GLY A 197 6.36 -5.67 34.47
N ALA A 198 5.28 -6.47 34.51
CA ALA A 198 4.21 -6.45 33.52
C ALA A 198 3.08 -5.61 34.13
N PHE A 199 2.71 -4.49 33.49
CA PHE A 199 1.73 -3.56 34.04
C PHE A 199 0.32 -3.99 33.63
N MET A 200 -0.46 -4.59 34.54
CA MET A 200 -1.81 -5.11 34.30
C MET A 200 -1.94 -6.19 33.20
N ASP A 201 -0.82 -6.77 32.75
CA ASP A 201 -0.78 -7.89 31.80
C ASP A 201 -0.71 -9.26 32.50
N ASP A 202 -0.75 -9.29 33.84
CA ASP A 202 -0.49 -10.48 34.65
C ASP A 202 -1.50 -11.61 34.38
N VAL A 203 -2.77 -11.25 34.26
CA VAL A 203 -3.86 -12.19 33.97
C VAL A 203 -3.70 -12.78 32.57
N MET A 204 -3.50 -11.92 31.56
CA MET A 204 -3.44 -12.29 30.15
C MET A 204 -2.22 -13.13 29.79
N ILE A 205 -1.09 -12.87 30.44
CA ILE A 205 0.20 -13.48 30.09
C ILE A 205 0.60 -14.51 31.13
N GLN A 206 0.68 -14.15 32.41
CA GLN A 206 1.24 -15.03 33.44
C GLN A 206 0.24 -16.10 33.89
N LYS A 207 -1.04 -15.76 34.00
CA LYS A 207 -2.10 -16.68 34.46
C LYS A 207 -2.76 -17.45 33.31
N ASN A 208 -2.54 -17.03 32.06
CA ASN A 208 -3.11 -17.69 30.91
C ASN A 208 -2.33 -18.98 30.57
N GLN A 209 -2.92 -20.12 30.90
CA GLN A 209 -2.31 -21.43 30.70
C GLN A 209 -1.96 -21.74 29.24
N VAL A 210 -2.71 -21.18 28.27
CA VAL A 210 -2.37 -21.33 26.84
C VAL A 210 -1.02 -20.69 26.52
N VAL A 211 -0.66 -19.62 27.24
CA VAL A 211 0.63 -18.93 27.08
C VAL A 211 1.75 -19.68 27.79
N VAL A 212 1.56 -20.03 29.07
CA VAL A 212 2.66 -20.50 29.95
C VAL A 212 2.90 -22.01 29.96
N ASP A 213 1.90 -22.83 29.65
CA ASP A 213 2.03 -24.29 29.75
C ASP A 213 3.11 -24.82 28.77
N THR A 214 3.84 -25.85 29.15
CA THR A 214 4.92 -26.42 28.32
C THR A 214 4.39 -27.02 27.01
N VAL A 215 3.22 -27.64 27.04
CA VAL A 215 2.55 -28.25 25.89
C VAL A 215 1.34 -27.41 25.50
N LEU A 216 1.17 -27.16 24.19
CA LEU A 216 0.01 -26.45 23.67
C LEU A 216 -1.22 -27.36 23.67
N ASP A 217 -2.20 -27.04 24.50
CA ASP A 217 -3.54 -27.62 24.42
C ASP A 217 -4.37 -26.85 23.37
N TRP A 218 -4.53 -27.45 22.19
CA TRP A 218 -5.36 -26.91 21.12
C TRP A 218 -6.83 -26.79 21.54
N GLY A 219 -7.37 -27.74 22.29
CA GLY A 219 -8.75 -27.70 22.76
C GLY A 219 -9.00 -26.51 23.66
N ARG A 220 -8.05 -26.21 24.56
CA ARG A 220 -8.11 -25.02 25.43
C ARG A 220 -8.04 -23.73 24.62
N LEU A 221 -7.12 -23.60 23.66
CA LEU A 221 -6.99 -22.40 22.82
C LEU A 221 -8.31 -21.98 22.16
N TRP A 222 -9.13 -22.95 21.72
CA TRP A 222 -10.41 -22.69 21.09
C TRP A 222 -11.57 -22.51 22.08
N ARG A 223 -11.44 -22.92 23.35
CA ARG A 223 -12.48 -22.78 24.38
C ARG A 223 -12.30 -21.60 25.33
N THR A 224 -11.08 -21.08 25.44
CA THR A 224 -10.79 -19.94 26.31
C THR A 224 -10.89 -18.61 25.57
N ASP A 225 -11.28 -17.57 26.29
CA ASP A 225 -11.21 -16.21 25.79
C ASP A 225 -9.77 -15.69 25.80
N TYR A 226 -9.61 -14.44 25.38
CA TYR A 226 -8.34 -13.74 25.34
C TYR A 226 -7.63 -13.82 26.70
N TRP A 227 -8.35 -13.61 27.81
CA TRP A 227 -7.82 -13.60 29.17
C TRP A 227 -7.52 -14.98 29.75
N GLY A 228 -7.76 -16.05 29.00
CA GLY A 228 -7.54 -17.43 29.43
C GLY A 228 -8.70 -18.02 30.25
N LEU A 229 -9.87 -17.39 30.21
CA LEU A 229 -11.08 -17.85 30.92
C LEU A 229 -11.92 -18.75 30.01
N GLU A 230 -12.53 -19.80 30.57
CA GLU A 230 -13.39 -20.73 29.82
C GLU A 230 -14.67 -20.01 29.32
N MET A 231 -14.84 -19.91 28.00
CA MET A 231 -15.95 -19.15 27.40
C MET A 231 -17.32 -19.81 27.52
N PHE A 232 -17.31 -21.14 27.62
CA PHE A 232 -18.50 -21.99 27.54
C PHE A 232 -18.95 -22.51 28.90
N ASP A 233 -18.22 -22.21 29.96
CA ASP A 233 -18.60 -22.56 31.32
C ASP A 233 -19.60 -21.52 31.87
N PRO A 234 -20.84 -21.91 32.22
CA PRO A 234 -21.83 -20.99 32.76
C PRO A 234 -21.44 -20.37 34.11
N ASN A 235 -20.50 -20.98 34.84
CA ASN A 235 -20.03 -20.49 36.14
C ASN A 235 -18.89 -19.47 36.03
N THR A 236 -18.27 -19.35 34.85
CA THR A 236 -17.16 -18.44 34.62
C THR A 236 -17.67 -17.17 33.94
N TRP A 237 -17.46 -16.02 34.56
CA TRP A 237 -17.73 -14.75 33.90
C TRP A 237 -16.61 -14.42 32.93
N THR A 238 -16.98 -14.08 31.69
CA THR A 238 -16.06 -13.77 30.61
C THR A 238 -16.67 -12.71 29.69
N HIS A 239 -15.83 -11.81 29.19
CA HIS A 239 -16.20 -10.89 28.12
C HIS A 239 -16.21 -11.56 26.73
N LYS A 240 -15.93 -12.87 26.64
CA LYS A 240 -15.96 -13.67 25.40
C LYS A 240 -15.16 -13.03 24.26
N SER A 241 -14.09 -12.32 24.63
CA SER A 241 -13.13 -11.74 23.71
C SER A 241 -12.32 -12.88 23.10
N PHE A 242 -12.85 -13.57 22.11
CA PHE A 242 -12.17 -14.69 21.48
C PHE A 242 -11.11 -14.21 20.48
N ARG A 243 -9.83 -14.42 20.81
CA ARG A 243 -8.66 -13.93 20.04
C ARG A 243 -7.50 -14.94 20.00
N PRO A 244 -7.72 -16.16 19.48
CA PRO A 244 -6.77 -17.28 19.62
C PRO A 244 -5.40 -16.99 19.00
N PHE A 245 -5.36 -16.31 17.86
CA PHE A 245 -4.08 -16.04 17.19
C PHE A 245 -3.23 -15.02 17.93
N THR A 246 -3.83 -14.02 18.56
CA THR A 246 -3.09 -13.09 19.42
C THR A 246 -2.50 -13.83 20.62
N VAL A 247 -3.27 -14.72 21.27
CA VAL A 247 -2.77 -15.56 22.38
C VAL A 247 -1.59 -16.43 21.95
N LEU A 248 -1.67 -17.05 20.76
CA LEU A 248 -0.55 -17.82 20.20
C LEU A 248 0.72 -16.98 20.02
N THR A 249 0.59 -15.71 19.59
CA THR A 249 1.78 -14.85 19.49
C THR A 249 2.41 -14.56 20.85
N PHE A 250 1.63 -14.45 21.92
CA PHE A 250 2.17 -14.32 23.27
C PHE A 250 2.88 -15.61 23.70
N ARG A 251 2.29 -16.78 23.42
CA ARG A 251 2.94 -18.07 23.67
C ARG A 251 4.28 -18.17 22.97
N TRP A 252 4.35 -17.90 21.67
CA TRP A 252 5.63 -17.96 20.94
C TRP A 252 6.67 -17.01 21.51
N ASN A 253 6.23 -15.84 21.95
CA ASN A 253 7.12 -14.88 22.57
C ASN A 253 7.62 -15.38 23.93
N TYR A 254 6.74 -15.94 24.78
CA TYR A 254 7.09 -16.60 26.03
C TYR A 254 8.09 -17.75 25.83
N LEU A 255 7.92 -18.58 24.80
CA LEU A 255 8.85 -19.67 24.51
C LEU A 255 10.27 -19.19 24.16
N LEU A 256 10.44 -17.95 23.69
CA LEU A 256 11.74 -17.39 23.29
C LEU A 256 12.49 -16.71 24.44
N HIS A 257 11.80 -16.05 25.37
CA HIS A 257 12.44 -15.22 26.40
C HIS A 257 11.87 -15.40 27.82
N GLY A 258 10.95 -16.36 28.00
CA GLY A 258 10.29 -16.65 29.27
C GLY A 258 9.33 -15.54 29.70
N MET A 259 9.27 -15.29 31.00
CA MET A 259 8.41 -14.26 31.60
C MET A 259 9.02 -12.85 31.57
N ASN A 260 10.08 -12.64 30.80
CA ASN A 260 10.72 -11.33 30.73
C ASN A 260 9.82 -10.34 29.97
N SER A 261 9.24 -9.37 30.68
CA SER A 261 8.35 -8.36 30.10
C SER A 261 9.02 -7.55 28.97
N CYS A 262 10.33 -7.33 29.05
CA CYS A 262 11.09 -6.61 28.02
C CYS A 262 11.01 -7.29 26.65
N GLY A 263 10.99 -8.64 26.62
CA GLY A 263 10.88 -9.39 25.37
C GLY A 263 9.52 -9.22 24.69
N PHE A 264 8.45 -9.03 25.48
CA PHE A 264 7.11 -8.73 24.97
C PHE A 264 6.98 -7.31 24.44
N TYR A 265 7.52 -6.33 25.18
CA TYR A 265 7.53 -4.93 24.76
C TYR A 265 8.34 -4.73 23.48
N PHE A 266 9.54 -5.33 23.42
CA PHE A 266 10.38 -5.25 22.23
C PHE A 266 9.66 -5.85 21.00
N ALA A 267 8.97 -6.97 21.17
CA ALA A 267 8.16 -7.55 20.11
C ALA A 267 7.03 -6.61 19.65
N ASN A 268 6.29 -5.98 20.57
CA ASN A 268 5.24 -5.01 20.22
C ASN A 268 5.82 -3.79 19.48
N ALA A 269 6.92 -3.22 19.96
CA ALA A 269 7.58 -2.09 19.33
C ALA A 269 8.08 -2.44 17.92
N LEU A 270 8.68 -3.62 17.73
CA LEU A 270 9.10 -4.11 16.42
C LEU A 270 7.90 -4.31 15.49
N MET A 271 6.81 -4.89 15.99
CA MET A 271 5.58 -5.07 15.23
C MET A 271 4.96 -3.73 14.83
N HIS A 272 4.93 -2.73 15.72
CA HIS A 272 4.44 -1.39 15.40
C HIS A 272 5.31 -0.69 14.36
N ALA A 273 6.63 -0.83 14.45
CA ALA A 273 7.54 -0.28 13.46
C ALA A 273 7.35 -0.93 12.07
N ALA A 274 7.15 -2.25 12.03
CA ALA A 274 6.77 -2.96 10.81
C ALA A 274 5.40 -2.51 10.27
N CYS A 275 4.42 -2.27 11.15
CA CYS A 275 3.09 -1.77 10.81
C CYS A 275 3.18 -0.36 10.19
N SER A 276 4.02 0.52 10.74
CA SER A 276 4.29 1.87 10.22
C SER A 276 4.93 1.80 8.83
N PHE A 277 5.85 0.87 8.62
CA PHE A 277 6.46 0.63 7.31
C PHE A 277 5.45 0.10 6.28
N GLN A 278 4.57 -0.82 6.67
CA GLN A 278 3.48 -1.29 5.82
C GLN A 278 2.53 -0.15 5.44
N LEU A 279 2.25 0.78 6.35
CA LEU A 279 1.44 1.96 6.07
C LEU A 279 2.06 2.86 4.98
N ALA A 280 3.39 3.00 4.93
CA ALA A 280 4.05 3.73 3.86
C ALA A 280 3.81 3.08 2.48
N PHE A 281 3.87 1.75 2.40
CA PHE A 281 3.54 1.05 1.14
C PHE A 281 2.07 1.13 0.81
N PHE A 282 1.19 0.98 1.81
CA PHE A 282 -0.25 1.16 1.63
C PHE A 282 -0.54 2.55 1.06
N GLY A 283 0.05 3.60 1.63
CA GLY A 283 -0.06 4.96 1.10
C GLY A 283 0.42 5.08 -0.35
N ARG A 284 1.54 4.44 -0.70
CA ARG A 284 2.11 4.51 -2.06
C ARG A 284 1.31 3.71 -3.09
N ARG A 285 0.90 2.49 -2.74
CA ARG A 285 0.37 1.48 -3.65
C ARG A 285 -1.15 1.48 -3.70
N VAL A 286 -1.81 1.62 -2.56
CA VAL A 286 -3.28 1.62 -2.44
C VAL A 286 -3.83 3.03 -2.61
N LEU A 287 -3.31 4.01 -1.88
CA LEU A 287 -3.80 5.40 -1.93
C LEU A 287 -3.20 6.20 -3.10
N GLY A 288 -2.09 5.72 -3.67
CA GLY A 288 -1.41 6.39 -4.79
C GLY A 288 -0.68 7.68 -4.40
N LEU A 289 -0.36 7.85 -3.12
CA LEU A 289 0.39 9.00 -2.62
C LEU A 289 1.85 8.96 -3.09
N PRO A 290 2.48 10.11 -3.37
CA PRO A 290 3.93 10.19 -3.56
C PRO A 290 4.69 9.68 -2.33
N TRP A 291 5.89 9.13 -2.53
CA TRP A 291 6.70 8.55 -1.44
C TRP A 291 6.91 9.49 -0.26
N LEU A 292 7.11 10.80 -0.52
CA LEU A 292 7.23 11.81 0.52
C LEU A 292 6.01 11.83 1.46
N TRP A 293 4.80 11.89 0.89
CA TRP A 293 3.56 11.94 1.65
C TRP A 293 3.24 10.61 2.34
N SER A 294 3.52 9.48 1.69
CA SER A 294 3.42 8.16 2.32
C SER A 294 4.36 8.00 3.51
N GLY A 295 5.58 8.55 3.41
CA GLY A 295 6.54 8.56 4.50
C GLY A 295 6.14 9.46 5.65
N LEU A 296 5.58 10.64 5.35
CA LEU A 296 5.04 11.53 6.37
C LEU A 296 3.87 10.87 7.11
N LEU A 297 2.93 10.26 6.38
CA LEU A 297 1.83 9.47 6.96
C LEU A 297 2.35 8.38 7.91
N ALA A 298 3.32 7.58 7.44
CA ALA A 298 3.93 6.53 8.25
C ALA A 298 4.71 7.08 9.46
N SER A 299 5.37 8.22 9.31
CA SER A 299 6.14 8.85 10.41
C SER A 299 5.21 9.43 11.47
N LEU A 300 4.12 10.09 11.07
CA LEU A 300 3.11 10.61 11.98
C LEU A 300 2.46 9.47 12.77
N PHE A 301 2.08 8.39 12.09
CA PHE A 301 1.56 7.18 12.72
C PHE A 301 2.59 6.56 13.68
N ALA A 302 3.85 6.42 13.27
CA ALA A 302 4.91 5.83 14.07
C ALA A 302 5.13 6.53 15.44
N VAL A 303 4.99 7.85 15.49
CA VAL A 303 5.27 8.64 16.71
C VAL A 303 4.02 9.10 17.44
N HIS A 304 2.84 8.78 16.93
CA HIS A 304 1.60 9.32 17.49
C HIS A 304 1.42 8.83 18.94
N PRO A 305 1.36 9.71 19.96
CA PRO A 305 1.39 9.28 21.36
C PRO A 305 0.20 8.39 21.77
N VAL A 306 -0.93 8.45 21.07
CA VAL A 306 -2.08 7.54 21.27
C VAL A 306 -1.72 6.04 21.16
N HIS A 307 -0.62 5.70 20.49
CA HIS A 307 -0.18 4.31 20.36
C HIS A 307 0.57 3.79 21.59
N THR A 308 0.84 4.65 22.58
CA THR A 308 1.51 4.26 23.82
C THR A 308 0.80 3.08 24.46
N GLU A 309 -0.54 3.10 24.56
CA GLU A 309 -1.27 1.97 25.10
C GLU A 309 -1.12 0.70 24.24
N SER A 310 -1.22 0.77 22.90
CA SER A 310 -1.08 -0.42 22.05
C SER A 310 0.29 -1.09 22.12
N ILE A 311 1.35 -0.32 22.45
CA ILE A 311 2.74 -0.79 22.43
C ILE A 311 3.23 -1.15 23.84
N CYS A 312 2.95 -0.27 24.80
CA CYS A 312 3.47 -0.29 26.16
C CYS A 312 2.56 -1.05 27.13
N TYR A 313 1.34 -1.38 26.71
CA TYR A 313 0.53 -2.42 27.33
C TYR A 313 0.72 -3.70 26.49
N ILE A 314 1.26 -4.79 27.06
CA ILE A 314 1.65 -5.97 26.26
C ILE A 314 0.43 -6.53 25.52
N VAL A 315 -0.71 -6.56 26.20
CA VAL A 315 -2.03 -6.96 25.67
C VAL A 315 -2.47 -6.09 24.47
N GLY A 316 -1.96 -4.86 24.33
CA GLY A 316 -2.20 -3.99 23.18
C GLY A 316 -1.79 -4.58 21.81
N ARG A 317 -0.99 -5.66 21.80
CA ARG A 317 -0.58 -6.40 20.59
C ARG A 317 -1.73 -6.78 19.67
N ALA A 318 -2.92 -7.05 20.21
CA ALA A 318 -4.08 -7.44 19.41
C ALA A 318 -4.38 -6.42 18.30
N ASP A 319 -4.25 -5.12 18.59
CA ASP A 319 -4.46 -4.03 17.65
C ASP A 319 -3.41 -3.99 16.55
N ILE A 320 -2.14 -4.11 16.96
CA ILE A 320 -1.00 -4.08 16.05
C ILE A 320 -1.08 -5.26 15.07
N LEU A 321 -1.30 -6.48 15.59
CA LEU A 321 -1.40 -7.69 14.78
C LEU A 321 -2.58 -7.62 13.81
N CYS A 322 -3.74 -7.14 14.28
CA CYS A 322 -4.91 -6.94 13.44
C CYS A 322 -4.57 -6.00 12.26
N ALA A 323 -4.00 -4.82 12.54
CA ALA A 323 -3.62 -3.85 11.51
C ALA A 323 -2.63 -4.42 10.48
N GLN A 324 -1.59 -5.14 10.94
CA GLN A 324 -0.60 -5.78 10.05
C GLN A 324 -1.25 -6.74 9.05
N VAL A 325 -2.17 -7.59 9.53
CA VAL A 325 -2.90 -8.54 8.67
C VAL A 325 -3.80 -7.79 7.69
N LEU A 326 -4.47 -6.73 8.14
CA LEU A 326 -5.33 -5.91 7.27
C LEU A 326 -4.54 -5.25 6.14
N PHE A 327 -3.31 -4.78 6.39
CA PHE A 327 -2.44 -4.27 5.32
C PHE A 327 -2.09 -5.36 4.31
N VAL A 328 -1.79 -6.58 4.76
CA VAL A 328 -1.54 -7.71 3.85
C VAL A 328 -2.80 -8.04 3.03
N ALA A 329 -3.98 -8.03 3.66
CA ALA A 329 -5.26 -8.23 2.96
C ALA A 329 -5.48 -7.17 1.88
N ALA A 330 -5.18 -5.90 2.17
CA ALA A 330 -5.27 -4.80 1.21
C ALA A 330 -4.33 -4.97 0.00
N GLU A 331 -3.06 -5.33 0.25
CA GLU A 331 -2.06 -5.55 -0.80
C GLU A 331 -2.40 -6.76 -1.68
N VAL A 332 -2.92 -7.84 -1.09
CA VAL A 332 -3.43 -9.00 -1.83
C VAL A 332 -4.61 -8.60 -2.72
N TYR A 333 -5.47 -7.71 -2.23
CA TYR A 333 -6.66 -7.25 -2.95
C TYR A 333 -6.36 -6.24 -4.07
N LEU A 334 -5.34 -5.40 -3.92
CA LEU A 334 -5.03 -4.29 -4.83
C LEU A 334 -5.06 -4.64 -6.33
N PRO A 335 -4.43 -5.74 -6.80
CA PRO A 335 -4.43 -6.06 -8.22
C PRO A 335 -5.80 -6.53 -8.75
N CYS A 336 -6.71 -6.97 -7.88
CA CYS A 336 -8.11 -7.30 -8.23
C CYS A 336 -8.92 -6.04 -8.57
N SER A 337 -8.68 -4.93 -7.85
CA SER A 337 -9.28 -3.62 -8.16
C SER A 337 -8.73 -3.02 -9.45
N ALA A 338 -7.44 -3.24 -9.75
CA ALA A 338 -6.75 -2.71 -10.93
C ALA A 338 -6.94 -3.51 -12.22
N ALA A 339 -7.35 -4.78 -12.16
CA ALA A 339 -7.53 -5.60 -13.35
C ALA A 339 -8.66 -5.06 -14.24
N SER A 340 -8.28 -4.63 -15.45
CA SER A 340 -9.20 -4.32 -16.55
C SER A 340 -9.90 -5.59 -16.99
N CYS A 341 -11.21 -5.67 -16.71
CA CYS A 341 -12.06 -6.75 -17.17
C CYS A 341 -12.02 -6.84 -18.70
N GLY A 342 -11.74 -8.04 -19.22
CA GLY A 342 -11.74 -8.29 -20.66
C GLY A 342 -11.31 -9.70 -21.08
N LYS A 343 -10.59 -10.43 -20.23
CA LYS A 343 -10.23 -11.83 -20.48
C LYS A 343 -10.65 -12.73 -19.32
N PHE A 344 -11.32 -13.84 -19.63
CA PHE A 344 -11.76 -14.85 -18.65
C PHE A 344 -10.60 -15.40 -17.78
N SER A 345 -9.37 -15.37 -18.30
CA SER A 345 -8.15 -15.77 -17.60
C SER A 345 -7.76 -14.87 -16.42
N ASP A 346 -8.30 -13.65 -16.32
CA ASP A 346 -7.95 -12.71 -15.26
C ASP A 346 -8.99 -12.68 -14.13
N GLU A 347 -10.24 -13.08 -14.41
CA GLU A 347 -11.33 -13.07 -13.43
C GLU A 347 -11.17 -14.13 -12.33
N TRP A 348 -10.75 -15.37 -12.65
CA TRP A 348 -10.54 -16.38 -11.59
C TRP A 348 -9.42 -15.96 -10.62
N ARG A 349 -8.38 -15.25 -11.09
CA ARG A 349 -7.32 -14.69 -10.24
C ARG A 349 -7.85 -13.59 -9.34
N ALA A 350 -8.77 -12.76 -9.84
CA ALA A 350 -9.48 -11.75 -9.07
C ALA A 350 -10.30 -12.39 -7.94
N TRP A 351 -11.08 -13.43 -8.25
CA TRP A 351 -11.84 -14.20 -7.24
C TRP A 351 -10.95 -14.90 -6.22
N LEU A 352 -9.83 -15.52 -6.64
CA LEU A 352 -8.90 -16.12 -5.68
C LEU A 352 -8.28 -15.09 -4.73
N ARG A 353 -7.89 -13.91 -5.25
CA ARG A 353 -7.37 -12.82 -4.42
C ARG A 353 -8.43 -12.26 -3.48
N LEU A 354 -9.68 -12.14 -3.93
CA LEU A 354 -10.81 -11.78 -3.08
C LEU A 354 -10.99 -12.80 -1.95
N LEU A 355 -11.05 -14.09 -2.25
CA LEU A 355 -11.21 -15.15 -1.26
C LEU A 355 -10.04 -15.17 -0.26
N LEU A 356 -8.80 -14.98 -0.75
CA LEU A 356 -7.62 -14.88 0.11
C LEU A 356 -7.69 -13.63 1.00
N ALA A 357 -8.10 -12.48 0.47
CA ALA A 357 -8.31 -11.27 1.26
C ALA A 357 -9.41 -11.48 2.33
N CYS A 358 -10.53 -12.12 1.98
CA CYS A 358 -11.57 -12.48 2.94
C CYS A 358 -11.05 -13.41 4.05
N ALA A 359 -10.23 -14.41 3.71
CA ALA A 359 -9.62 -15.29 4.69
C ALA A 359 -8.67 -14.53 5.63
N LEU A 360 -7.88 -13.58 5.10
CA LEU A 360 -7.03 -12.70 5.90
C LEU A 360 -7.84 -11.75 6.79
N ILE A 361 -8.97 -11.22 6.32
CA ILE A 361 -9.87 -10.38 7.13
C ILE A 361 -10.47 -11.18 8.28
N ILE A 362 -10.89 -12.44 8.04
CA ILE A 362 -11.36 -13.34 9.10
C ILE A 362 -10.24 -13.63 10.08
N PHE A 363 -9.01 -13.88 9.61
CA PHE A 363 -7.84 -14.06 10.46
C PHE A 363 -7.55 -12.80 11.31
N ALA A 364 -7.64 -11.60 10.72
CA ALA A 364 -7.52 -10.34 11.44
C ALA A 364 -8.63 -10.19 12.50
N GLY A 365 -9.87 -10.58 12.17
CA GLY A 365 -11.02 -10.64 13.07
C GLY A 365 -10.82 -11.60 14.27
N LEU A 366 -10.07 -12.67 14.06
CA LEU A 366 -9.65 -13.63 15.11
C LEU A 366 -8.40 -13.16 15.88
N CYS A 367 -7.73 -12.08 15.45
CA CYS A 367 -6.73 -11.37 16.25
C CYS A 367 -7.39 -10.27 17.09
N LYS A 368 -8.34 -9.54 16.49
CA LYS A 368 -9.20 -8.53 17.13
C LYS A 368 -10.47 -8.33 16.31
N GLU A 369 -11.60 -8.20 16.99
CA GLU A 369 -12.93 -8.06 16.37
C GLU A 369 -13.08 -6.87 15.41
N THR A 370 -12.29 -5.80 15.60
CA THR A 370 -12.24 -4.66 14.67
C THR A 370 -11.79 -5.06 13.26
N GLY A 371 -11.09 -6.19 13.10
CA GLY A 371 -10.70 -6.74 11.80
C GLY A 371 -11.88 -7.00 10.86
N PHE A 372 -13.05 -7.42 11.38
CA PHE A 372 -14.23 -7.67 10.56
C PHE A 372 -14.77 -6.42 9.87
N THR A 373 -14.49 -5.22 10.40
CA THR A 373 -14.93 -3.94 9.80
C THR A 373 -14.33 -3.72 8.41
N PHE A 374 -13.21 -4.39 8.10
CA PHE A 374 -12.51 -4.27 6.82
C PHE A 374 -13.29 -4.85 5.63
N PHE A 375 -14.28 -5.73 5.86
CA PHE A 375 -15.23 -6.13 4.82
C PHE A 375 -15.98 -4.91 4.25
N GLY A 376 -16.39 -3.98 5.11
CA GLY A 376 -17.02 -2.73 4.69
C GLY A 376 -16.07 -1.84 3.88
N LEU A 377 -14.78 -1.81 4.23
CA LEU A 377 -13.78 -1.06 3.48
C LEU A 377 -13.59 -1.63 2.07
N LEU A 378 -13.50 -2.96 1.92
CA LEU A 378 -13.40 -3.56 0.59
C LEU A 378 -14.66 -3.33 -0.25
N VAL A 379 -15.84 -3.29 0.35
CA VAL A 379 -17.09 -2.92 -0.33
C VAL A 379 -17.00 -1.48 -0.85
N ILE A 380 -16.58 -0.52 -0.02
CA ILE A 380 -16.40 0.88 -0.45
C ILE A 380 -15.37 0.97 -1.57
N TRP A 381 -14.26 0.24 -1.46
CA TRP A 381 -13.21 0.20 -2.48
C TRP A 381 -13.75 -0.36 -3.82
N GLU A 382 -14.54 -1.43 -3.82
CA GLU A 382 -15.20 -1.92 -5.03
C GLU A 382 -16.21 -0.92 -5.60
N VAL A 383 -17.00 -0.27 -4.77
CA VAL A 383 -17.95 0.77 -5.21
C VAL A 383 -17.21 1.94 -5.89
N LEU A 384 -16.13 2.44 -5.30
CA LEU A 384 -15.28 3.46 -5.92
C LEU A 384 -14.72 2.97 -7.26
N SER A 385 -14.28 1.72 -7.29
CA SER A 385 -13.75 1.07 -8.50
C SER A 385 -14.84 0.98 -9.59
N ILE A 386 -16.09 0.65 -9.26
CA ILE A 386 -17.24 0.63 -10.18
C ILE A 386 -17.46 2.01 -10.79
N THR A 387 -17.39 3.09 -9.99
CA THR A 387 -17.60 4.46 -10.50
C THR A 387 -16.55 4.92 -11.53
N ARG A 388 -15.42 4.22 -11.63
CA ARG A 388 -14.37 4.45 -12.66
C ARG A 388 -14.60 3.64 -13.93
N THR A 389 -15.33 2.53 -13.84
CA THR A 389 -15.37 1.52 -14.89
C THR A 389 -16.39 1.92 -15.95
N ARG A 390 -16.03 1.77 -17.23
CA ARG A 390 -16.96 1.95 -18.36
C ARG A 390 -17.35 0.58 -18.91
N GLY A 391 -18.64 0.39 -19.20
CA GLY A 391 -19.19 -0.85 -19.77
C GLY A 391 -19.92 -1.74 -18.77
N LEU A 392 -20.97 -2.43 -19.23
CA LEU A 392 -21.90 -3.18 -18.37
C LEU A 392 -21.28 -4.46 -17.76
N ALA A 393 -20.54 -5.24 -18.56
CA ALA A 393 -19.98 -6.52 -18.09
C ALA A 393 -18.91 -6.37 -16.99
N PRO A 394 -17.92 -5.45 -17.09
CA PRO A 394 -17.00 -5.14 -16.00
C PRO A 394 -17.71 -4.67 -14.72
N CYS A 395 -18.76 -3.86 -14.87
CA CYS A 395 -19.57 -3.40 -13.74
C CYS A 395 -20.32 -4.56 -13.08
N ALA A 396 -20.90 -5.48 -13.85
CA ALA A 396 -21.60 -6.65 -13.31
C ALA A 396 -20.66 -7.56 -12.51
N ALA A 397 -19.46 -7.84 -13.02
CA ALA A 397 -18.46 -8.64 -12.30
C ALA A 397 -18.05 -8.01 -10.96
N ARG A 398 -17.87 -6.67 -10.93
CA ARG A 398 -17.57 -5.92 -9.70
C ARG A 398 -18.73 -5.95 -8.71
N TRP A 399 -19.96 -5.77 -9.17
CA TRP A 399 -21.15 -5.91 -8.32
C TRP A 399 -21.29 -7.31 -7.73
N LEU A 400 -20.96 -8.37 -8.48
CA LEU A 400 -20.91 -9.73 -7.94
C LEU A 400 -19.89 -9.86 -6.80
N ARG A 401 -18.72 -9.21 -6.91
CA ARG A 401 -17.74 -9.16 -5.82
C ARG A 401 -18.25 -8.39 -4.61
N VAL A 402 -18.95 -7.27 -4.80
CA VAL A 402 -19.62 -6.53 -3.72
C VAL A 402 -20.62 -7.43 -2.98
N ILE A 403 -21.48 -8.13 -3.73
CA ILE A 403 -22.45 -9.07 -3.15
C ILE A 403 -21.73 -10.19 -2.40
N ALA A 404 -20.67 -10.76 -2.97
CA ALA A 404 -19.87 -11.79 -2.31
C ALA A 404 -19.22 -11.27 -1.01
N LEU A 405 -18.65 -10.06 -1.01
CA LEU A 405 -18.09 -9.43 0.19
C LEU A 405 -19.13 -9.24 1.28
N LEU A 406 -20.34 -8.78 0.93
CA LEU A 406 -21.44 -8.60 1.87
C LEU A 406 -21.89 -9.95 2.45
N ILE A 407 -22.06 -10.98 1.62
CA ILE A 407 -22.46 -12.32 2.07
C ILE A 407 -21.39 -12.94 2.97
N ILE A 408 -20.13 -12.93 2.53
CA ILE A 408 -19.01 -13.51 3.28
C ILE A 408 -18.81 -12.74 4.59
N GLY A 409 -18.86 -11.41 4.57
CA GLY A 409 -18.73 -10.58 5.76
C GLY A 409 -19.86 -10.81 6.76
N ALA A 410 -21.11 -10.84 6.29
CA ALA A 410 -22.27 -11.12 7.15
C ALA A 410 -22.19 -12.54 7.75
N ALA A 411 -21.82 -13.54 6.93
CA ALA A 411 -21.64 -14.91 7.40
C ALA A 411 -20.50 -14.99 8.44
N ALA A 412 -19.37 -14.33 8.20
CA ALA A 412 -18.25 -14.31 9.13
C ALA A 412 -18.61 -13.69 10.48
N CYS A 413 -19.32 -12.55 10.47
CA CYS A 413 -19.84 -11.92 11.68
C CYS A 413 -20.87 -12.81 12.40
N ALA A 414 -21.81 -13.42 11.66
CA ALA A 414 -22.82 -14.32 12.22
C ALA A 414 -22.18 -15.57 12.85
N ILE A 415 -21.20 -16.19 12.19
CA ILE A 415 -20.44 -17.32 12.72
C ILE A 415 -19.67 -16.89 13.98
N ARG A 416 -19.04 -15.71 13.98
CA ARG A 416 -18.31 -15.18 15.14
C ARG A 416 -19.23 -14.98 16.35
N VAL A 417 -20.42 -14.44 16.14
CA VAL A 417 -21.44 -14.23 17.18
C VAL A 417 -21.98 -15.57 17.67
N TRP A 418 -22.37 -16.47 16.75
CA TRP A 418 -22.86 -17.81 17.07
C TRP A 418 -21.86 -18.59 17.91
N TYR A 419 -20.58 -18.60 17.49
CA TYR A 419 -19.54 -19.35 18.16
C TYR A 419 -19.28 -18.90 19.59
N THR A 420 -19.32 -17.58 19.84
CA THR A 420 -19.13 -17.06 21.21
C THR A 420 -20.43 -16.87 21.98
N VAL A 421 -21.57 -17.18 21.37
CA VAL A 421 -22.90 -16.95 21.95
C VAL A 421 -23.13 -15.46 22.27
N GLY A 422 -22.41 -14.56 21.58
CA GLY A 422 -22.38 -13.12 21.81
C GLY A 422 -21.87 -12.70 23.20
N THR A 423 -21.49 -11.43 23.31
CA THR A 423 -21.20 -10.77 24.58
C THR A 423 -22.50 -10.40 25.29
N GLN A 424 -22.73 -10.94 26.48
CA GLN A 424 -23.89 -10.55 27.29
C GLN A 424 -23.56 -9.27 28.07
N ILE A 425 -24.18 -8.15 27.67
CA ILE A 425 -24.04 -6.84 28.32
C ILE A 425 -24.61 -6.84 29.74
N ALA A 426 -25.61 -7.69 30.02
CA ALA A 426 -26.34 -7.72 31.30
C ALA A 426 -25.49 -8.06 32.54
N ARG A 427 -24.21 -8.42 32.39
CA ARG A 427 -23.27 -8.69 33.50
C ARG A 427 -22.06 -7.76 33.49
N MET A 428 -22.15 -6.63 32.83
CA MET A 428 -21.06 -5.68 32.74
C MET A 428 -20.92 -4.91 34.05
N ASP A 429 -19.69 -4.80 34.55
CA ASP A 429 -19.40 -4.10 35.79
C ASP A 429 -19.71 -2.59 35.62
N PRO A 430 -20.59 -2.00 36.45
CA PRO A 430 -20.96 -0.58 36.34
C PRO A 430 -19.77 0.37 36.41
N TYR A 431 -18.70 -0.07 37.08
CA TYR A 431 -17.48 0.73 37.22
C TYR A 431 -16.65 0.79 35.93
N SER A 432 -16.69 -0.23 35.07
CA SER A 432 -15.94 -0.22 33.80
C SER A 432 -16.59 0.68 32.73
N ASN A 433 -17.92 0.80 32.76
CA ASN A 433 -18.68 1.69 31.88
C ASN A 433 -19.90 2.28 32.62
N PRO A 434 -19.71 3.38 33.37
CA PRO A 434 -20.78 4.00 34.14
C PRO A 434 -21.88 4.59 33.23
N ILE A 435 -21.54 4.94 31.99
CA ILE A 435 -22.53 5.44 31.01
C ILE A 435 -23.54 4.33 30.71
N ALA A 436 -23.07 3.12 30.38
CA ALA A 436 -23.95 1.98 30.09
C ALA A 436 -24.84 1.59 31.28
N ALA A 437 -24.37 1.85 32.51
CA ALA A 437 -25.11 1.57 33.74
C ALA A 437 -26.11 2.65 34.15
N SER A 438 -26.10 3.83 33.52
CA SER A 438 -27.04 4.91 33.80
C SER A 438 -28.47 4.54 33.35
N ASP A 439 -29.47 4.81 34.19
CA ASP A 439 -30.89 4.61 33.85
C ASP A 439 -31.46 5.70 32.92
N ASP A 440 -30.81 6.87 32.84
CA ASP A 440 -31.26 7.99 32.00
C ASP A 440 -30.62 7.94 30.60
N VAL A 441 -31.46 7.73 29.59
CA VAL A 441 -31.09 7.68 28.16
C VAL A 441 -30.47 9.00 27.68
N TRP A 442 -30.91 10.15 28.19
CA TRP A 442 -30.33 11.44 27.80
C TRP A 442 -28.91 11.60 28.34
N VAL A 443 -28.70 11.20 29.60
CA VAL A 443 -27.35 11.14 30.19
C VAL A 443 -26.45 10.20 29.38
N GLN A 444 -26.97 9.04 28.97
CA GLN A 444 -26.25 8.12 28.10
C GLN A 444 -25.83 8.76 26.78
N ILE A 445 -26.78 9.36 26.05
CA ILE A 445 -26.53 9.98 24.73
C ILE A 445 -25.50 11.11 24.86
N MET A 446 -25.67 12.01 25.82
CA MET A 446 -24.77 13.15 26.03
C MET A 446 -23.37 12.70 26.44
N SER A 447 -23.27 11.72 27.34
CA SER A 447 -21.99 11.20 27.82
C SER A 447 -21.26 10.41 26.73
N TYR A 448 -21.95 9.58 25.95
CA TYR A 448 -21.33 8.90 24.80
C TYR A 448 -20.92 9.87 23.70
N ALA A 449 -21.69 10.94 23.46
CA ALA A 449 -21.25 12.01 22.59
C ALA A 449 -19.94 12.61 23.09
N LEU A 450 -19.84 12.96 24.38
CA LEU A 450 -18.59 13.45 24.98
C LEU A 450 -17.43 12.45 24.78
N VAL A 451 -17.65 11.16 24.95
CA VAL A 451 -16.66 10.11 24.68
C VAL A 451 -16.15 10.15 23.23
N HIS A 452 -17.03 10.32 22.24
CA HIS A 452 -16.60 10.53 20.84
C HIS A 452 -15.74 11.79 20.68
N GLY A 453 -16.14 12.88 21.35
CA GLY A 453 -15.36 14.11 21.42
C GLY A 453 -13.96 13.88 21.99
N MET A 454 -13.86 13.12 23.07
CA MET A 454 -12.59 12.76 23.71
C MET A 454 -11.69 11.93 22.81
N TYR A 455 -12.22 10.97 22.06
CA TYR A 455 -11.44 10.21 21.09
C TYR A 455 -10.84 11.11 19.99
N ILE A 456 -11.61 12.06 19.47
CA ILE A 456 -11.07 13.05 18.51
C ILE A 456 -10.03 13.96 19.17
N LYS A 457 -10.26 14.39 20.42
CA LYS A 457 -9.26 15.13 21.20
C LYS A 457 -7.96 14.32 21.33
N LEU A 458 -8.02 13.03 21.61
CA LEU A 458 -6.84 12.16 21.71
C LEU A 458 -6.10 12.02 20.37
N LEU A 459 -6.78 12.11 19.23
CA LEU A 459 -6.13 12.11 17.92
C LEU A 459 -5.49 13.46 17.57
N VAL A 460 -6.12 14.58 17.94
CA VAL A 460 -5.62 15.93 17.60
C VAL A 460 -4.61 16.44 18.62
N TRP A 461 -4.82 16.13 19.89
CA TRP A 461 -4.09 16.64 21.05
C TRP A 461 -3.91 15.54 22.12
N PRO A 462 -3.01 14.56 21.88
CA PRO A 462 -2.77 13.41 22.75
C PRO A 462 -1.96 13.78 24.01
N LEU A 463 -2.44 14.73 24.80
CA LEU A 463 -1.88 15.05 26.12
C LEU A 463 -2.76 14.47 27.22
N PHE A 464 -2.11 14.07 28.32
CA PHE A 464 -2.75 13.44 29.49
C PHE A 464 -3.39 12.10 29.16
N LEU A 465 -2.60 11.22 28.55
CA LEU A 465 -2.94 9.82 28.34
C LEU A 465 -3.18 9.11 29.68
N CYS A 466 -4.10 8.15 29.69
CA CYS A 466 -4.46 7.39 30.87
C CYS A 466 -4.46 5.90 30.56
N TYR A 467 -3.94 5.11 31.49
CA TYR A 467 -3.90 3.65 31.34
C TYR A 467 -5.29 3.01 31.58
N ASP A 468 -6.19 3.69 32.28
CA ASP A 468 -7.55 3.23 32.54
C ASP A 468 -8.51 4.42 32.72
N TYR A 469 -9.61 4.41 31.97
CA TYR A 469 -10.66 5.44 32.02
C TYR A 469 -11.95 4.93 32.69
N SER A 470 -11.84 3.92 33.56
CA SER A 470 -12.96 3.39 34.35
C SER A 470 -13.34 4.34 35.50
N MET A 471 -14.38 3.99 36.26
CA MET A 471 -14.94 4.76 37.37
C MET A 471 -15.38 6.17 36.92
N ASP A 472 -15.04 7.21 37.69
CA ASP A 472 -15.40 8.60 37.42
C ASP A 472 -14.31 9.35 36.64
N ALA A 473 -13.45 8.62 35.89
CA ALA A 473 -12.41 9.24 35.07
C ALA A 473 -12.99 10.13 33.96
N VAL A 474 -14.18 9.77 33.46
CA VAL A 474 -14.99 10.60 32.55
C VAL A 474 -16.35 10.81 33.20
N PRO A 475 -16.55 11.91 33.96
CA PRO A 475 -17.80 12.13 34.66
C PRO A 475 -18.97 12.27 33.68
N LEU A 476 -20.12 11.70 34.06
CA LEU A 476 -21.34 11.74 33.27
C LEU A 476 -21.77 13.18 32.95
N VAL A 477 -22.45 13.34 31.81
CA VAL A 477 -23.04 14.61 31.39
C VAL A 477 -24.53 14.59 31.72
N GLU A 478 -24.93 15.35 32.73
CA GLU A 478 -26.30 15.36 33.25
C GLU A 478 -27.17 16.48 32.66
N SER A 479 -26.57 17.46 31.97
CA SER A 479 -27.28 18.63 31.43
C SER A 479 -26.75 19.05 30.05
N LEU A 480 -27.65 19.53 29.20
CA LEU A 480 -27.33 20.15 27.90
C LEU A 480 -26.53 21.45 28.04
N SER A 481 -26.54 22.09 29.21
CA SER A 481 -25.75 23.30 29.49
C SER A 481 -24.28 23.00 29.79
N ASP A 482 -23.87 21.73 29.82
CA ASP A 482 -22.49 21.34 30.08
C ASP A 482 -21.57 21.79 28.93
N VAL A 483 -20.59 22.64 29.26
CA VAL A 483 -19.61 23.18 28.30
C VAL A 483 -18.79 22.08 27.61
N ARG A 484 -18.64 20.90 28.23
CA ARG A 484 -17.93 19.76 27.65
C ARG A 484 -18.58 19.29 26.35
N LEU A 485 -19.88 19.53 26.15
CA LEU A 485 -20.60 19.20 24.91
C LEU A 485 -20.14 20.02 23.69
N LEU A 486 -19.38 21.10 23.87
CA LEU A 486 -18.75 21.80 22.75
C LEU A 486 -17.74 20.91 22.00
N LEU A 487 -17.05 20.01 22.72
CA LEU A 487 -16.06 19.11 22.13
C LEU A 487 -16.69 18.14 21.11
N PRO A 488 -17.72 17.35 21.44
CA PRO A 488 -18.35 16.49 20.45
C PRO A 488 -19.07 17.25 19.34
N VAL A 489 -19.65 18.42 19.62
CA VAL A 489 -20.25 19.27 18.56
C VAL A 489 -19.18 19.67 17.54
N ALA A 490 -18.01 20.14 18.00
CA ALA A 490 -16.90 20.47 17.13
C ALA A 490 -16.40 19.25 16.33
N SER A 491 -16.30 18.08 16.99
CA SER A 491 -15.90 16.82 16.37
C SER A 491 -16.85 16.37 15.27
N TYR A 492 -18.16 16.38 15.51
CA TYR A 492 -19.15 16.00 14.50
C TYR A 492 -19.22 17.01 13.35
N LEU A 493 -19.07 18.30 13.63
CA LEU A 493 -18.98 19.32 12.59
C LEU A 493 -17.74 19.10 11.72
N ALA A 494 -16.58 18.85 12.32
CA ALA A 494 -15.35 18.55 11.58
C ALA A 494 -15.51 17.29 10.71
N MET A 495 -16.13 16.23 11.23
CA MET A 495 -16.44 15.02 10.48
C MET A 495 -17.38 15.30 9.30
N ALA A 496 -18.46 16.05 9.52
CA ALA A 496 -19.41 16.41 8.47
C ALA A 496 -18.74 17.24 7.37
N LEU A 497 -17.87 18.19 7.74
CA LEU A 497 -17.09 18.99 6.79
C LEU A 497 -16.10 18.12 6.01
N ALA A 498 -15.43 17.16 6.65
CA ALA A 498 -14.52 16.24 5.98
C ALA A 498 -15.24 15.35 4.96
N ILE A 499 -16.41 14.80 5.32
CA ILE A 499 -17.27 14.02 4.40
C ILE A 499 -17.73 14.89 3.22
N TYR A 500 -18.18 16.12 3.49
CA TYR A 500 -18.59 17.05 2.46
C TYR A 500 -17.42 17.40 1.51
N ALA A 501 -16.25 17.68 2.07
CA ALA A 501 -15.05 17.98 1.29
C ALA A 501 -14.64 16.79 0.42
N ALA A 502 -14.66 15.56 0.93
CA ALA A 502 -14.36 14.35 0.17
C ALA A 502 -15.36 14.14 -0.98
N ALA A 503 -16.66 14.33 -0.72
CA ALA A 503 -17.69 14.26 -1.75
C ALA A 503 -17.51 15.34 -2.84
N LEU A 504 -17.15 16.57 -2.44
CA LEU A 504 -16.88 17.66 -3.37
C LEU A 504 -15.62 17.38 -4.20
N GLN A 505 -14.53 16.91 -3.58
CA GLN A 505 -13.31 16.50 -4.27
C GLN A 505 -13.61 15.43 -5.33
N LEU A 506 -14.39 14.40 -5.00
CA LEU A 506 -14.80 13.37 -5.95
C LEU A 506 -15.61 13.93 -7.12
N ARG A 507 -16.56 14.84 -6.85
CA ARG A 507 -17.40 15.47 -7.89
C ARG A 507 -16.59 16.37 -8.82
N LEU A 508 -15.61 17.11 -8.28
CA LEU A 508 -14.79 18.05 -9.02
C LEU A 508 -13.54 17.42 -9.66
N ALA A 509 -13.22 16.17 -9.32
CA ALA A 509 -12.04 15.48 -9.83
C ALA A 509 -12.17 15.13 -11.32
N ARG A 510 -11.69 16.06 -12.16
CA ARG A 510 -11.62 15.86 -13.63
C ARG A 510 -10.37 15.13 -14.09
N SER A 511 -9.25 15.28 -13.36
CA SER A 511 -7.99 14.59 -13.68
C SER A 511 -7.83 13.30 -12.88
N VAL A 512 -7.09 12.34 -13.45
CA VAL A 512 -6.79 11.05 -12.80
C VAL A 512 -6.13 11.26 -11.44
N SER A 513 -5.14 12.16 -11.36
CA SER A 513 -4.43 12.46 -10.10
C SER A 513 -5.36 13.04 -9.02
N ARG A 514 -6.23 14.00 -9.36
CA ARG A 514 -7.19 14.57 -8.40
C ARG A 514 -8.21 13.53 -7.94
N ARG A 515 -8.62 12.62 -8.83
CA ARG A 515 -9.56 11.55 -8.49
C ARG A 515 -8.94 10.51 -7.56
N MET A 516 -7.68 10.14 -7.80
CA MET A 516 -6.95 9.26 -6.89
C MET A 516 -6.82 9.88 -5.49
N SER A 517 -6.48 11.17 -5.41
CA SER A 517 -6.44 11.88 -4.13
C SER A 517 -7.80 11.92 -3.43
N ALA A 518 -8.87 12.21 -4.15
CA ALA A 518 -10.22 12.24 -3.58
C ALA A 518 -10.67 10.86 -3.05
N GLU A 519 -10.31 9.79 -3.76
CA GLU A 519 -10.58 8.43 -3.31
C GLU A 519 -9.73 8.02 -2.11
N ALA A 520 -8.48 8.49 -2.03
CA ALA A 520 -7.67 8.30 -0.84
C ALA A 520 -8.35 8.93 0.39
N THR A 521 -8.88 10.16 0.28
CA THR A 521 -9.65 10.81 1.35
C THR A 521 -10.87 9.98 1.76
N VAL A 522 -11.63 9.44 0.79
CA VAL A 522 -12.80 8.60 1.10
C VAL A 522 -12.40 7.29 1.78
N LEU A 523 -11.30 6.66 1.34
CA LEU A 523 -10.78 5.46 1.99
C LEU A 523 -10.26 5.77 3.39
N GLY A 524 -9.61 6.90 3.63
CA GLY A 524 -9.20 7.37 4.96
C GLY A 524 -10.39 7.52 5.90
N LEU A 525 -11.41 8.27 5.47
CA LEU A 525 -12.66 8.43 6.21
C LEU A 525 -13.36 7.08 6.47
N ALA A 526 -13.37 6.18 5.48
CA ALA A 526 -13.93 4.85 5.64
C ALA A 526 -13.17 4.00 6.66
N VAL A 527 -11.83 4.01 6.63
CA VAL A 527 -10.99 3.33 7.63
C VAL A 527 -11.30 3.88 9.02
N PHE A 528 -11.36 5.21 9.17
CA PHE A 528 -11.67 5.85 10.45
C PHE A 528 -13.06 5.43 10.95
N VAL A 529 -14.12 5.70 10.19
CA VAL A 529 -15.51 5.48 10.62
C VAL A 529 -15.81 4.00 10.85
N LEU A 530 -15.43 3.12 9.92
CA LEU A 530 -15.77 1.70 10.02
C LEU A 530 -15.03 1.02 11.18
N SER A 531 -13.75 1.32 11.40
CA SER A 531 -12.99 0.73 12.50
C SER A 531 -13.32 1.35 13.86
N PHE A 532 -13.79 2.60 13.89
CA PHE A 532 -14.26 3.28 15.09
C PHE A 532 -15.70 2.89 15.48
N LEU A 533 -16.52 2.42 14.53
CA LEU A 533 -17.93 2.11 14.79
C LEU A 533 -18.16 1.16 15.98
N PRO A 534 -17.42 0.03 16.15
CA PRO A 534 -17.62 -0.87 17.29
C PRO A 534 -17.32 -0.24 18.66
N MET A 535 -16.49 0.80 18.70
CA MET A 535 -16.06 1.49 19.92
C MET A 535 -16.89 2.76 20.23
N THR A 536 -17.87 3.10 19.38
CA THR A 536 -18.80 4.21 19.61
C THR A 536 -19.82 3.95 20.72
N ASN A 537 -19.98 2.71 21.17
CA ASN A 537 -21.09 2.29 22.04
C ASN A 537 -22.51 2.55 21.45
N ILE A 538 -22.64 2.97 20.18
CA ILE A 538 -23.94 3.25 19.53
C ILE A 538 -24.66 1.95 19.16
N LEU A 539 -23.94 0.99 18.57
CA LEU A 539 -24.53 -0.29 18.15
C LEU A 539 -24.82 -1.19 19.36
N PHE A 540 -23.88 -1.21 20.29
CA PHE A 540 -23.94 -1.94 21.55
C PHE A 540 -22.88 -1.36 22.49
N PRO A 541 -23.15 -1.26 23.80
CA PRO A 541 -22.16 -0.84 24.78
C PRO A 541 -21.03 -1.87 24.89
N ILE A 542 -19.80 -1.37 25.06
CA ILE A 542 -18.57 -2.17 25.19
C ILE A 542 -17.91 -1.99 26.55
N GLY A 543 -17.17 -3.03 26.97
CA GLY A 543 -16.47 -3.16 28.26
C GLY A 543 -15.76 -1.90 28.75
N THR A 544 -15.04 -1.29 27.82
CA THR A 544 -14.13 -0.18 28.06
C THR A 544 -14.79 1.13 27.66
N LEU A 545 -14.91 2.05 28.61
CA LEU A 545 -15.45 3.39 28.38
C LEU A 545 -14.62 4.18 27.35
N VAL A 546 -13.34 4.42 27.66
CA VAL A 546 -12.34 5.01 26.76
C VAL A 546 -11.08 4.14 26.81
N GLY A 547 -10.51 3.85 25.64
CA GLY A 547 -9.21 3.18 25.52
C GLY A 547 -8.44 3.71 24.32
N GLU A 548 -7.22 4.20 24.55
CA GLU A 548 -6.36 4.76 23.51
C GLU A 548 -5.98 3.70 22.47
N ARG A 549 -5.77 2.45 22.92
CA ARG A 549 -5.51 1.30 22.04
C ARG A 549 -6.60 1.08 21.00
N LEU A 550 -7.84 1.50 21.29
CA LEU A 550 -8.96 1.37 20.36
C LEU A 550 -8.79 2.30 19.15
N LEU A 551 -8.02 3.40 19.29
CA LEU A 551 -7.71 4.33 18.20
C LEU A 551 -6.57 3.88 17.29
N TYR A 552 -5.96 2.71 17.52
CA TYR A 552 -4.82 2.26 16.72
C TYR A 552 -5.14 2.20 15.21
N ILE A 553 -6.19 1.48 14.81
CA ILE A 553 -6.62 1.42 13.40
C ILE A 553 -7.32 2.72 12.96
N PRO A 554 -8.26 3.31 13.74
CA PRO A 554 -8.90 4.58 13.37
C PRO A 554 -7.90 5.70 13.05
N SER A 555 -6.80 5.82 13.79
CA SER A 555 -5.77 6.83 13.56
C SER A 555 -5.16 6.77 12.16
N ILE A 556 -5.08 5.58 11.55
CA ILE A 556 -4.63 5.42 10.15
C ILE A 556 -5.56 6.21 9.22
N GLY A 557 -6.87 6.03 9.40
CA GLY A 557 -7.88 6.72 8.60
C GLY A 557 -7.96 8.22 8.88
N PHE A 558 -7.65 8.65 10.10
CA PHE A 558 -7.58 10.05 10.48
C PHE A 558 -6.37 10.79 9.87
N LEU A 559 -5.23 10.10 9.75
CA LEU A 559 -4.00 10.68 9.19
C LEU A 559 -3.97 10.72 7.65
N ILE A 560 -4.76 9.87 6.98
CA ILE A 560 -4.98 9.86 5.52
C ILE A 560 -5.91 11.01 5.13
#